data_AF-A0A2G2LHB5-F1
#
_entry.id   AF-A0A2G2LHB5-F1
#
_cell.length_a   1.000
_cell.length_b   1.000
_cell.length_c   1.000
_cell.angle_alpha   90.00
_cell.angle_beta   90.00
_cell.angle_gamma   90.00
#
_symmetry.space_group_name_H-M   'P 1'
#
loop_
_entity.id
_entity.type
_entity.pdbx_description
1 polymer ?
#
loop_
_entity_poly.entity_id
_entity_poly.type
_entity_poly.pdbx_seq_one_letter_code
_entity_poly.pdbx_strand_id
1 'polypeptide(L)'
;MIFSEDQVKDIISLLEVSSPETKIYFGCDSIRFRKNKRRYAKFATVCIVHKDGRSGCRIFASKSVEPDYDVKKNRPKMRMMNEVTKVVEAYKQLIPYIEGLSEIYEDKNGKIQIKDFDIEIHLDISTDPKHGSNCAAKEAAGYVLAYTGVEAKLKPDAFAASFGGDHVVNHS
;
A
#
# COMPACT_ATOMS: atom_id res chain seq x y z
N MET A 1 1.28 -5.19 -14.01
CA MET A 1 2.18 -4.45 -13.10
C MET A 1 1.42 -3.26 -12.57
N ILE A 2 1.51 -2.99 -11.27
CA ILE A 2 0.85 -1.83 -10.63
C ILE A 2 1.59 -0.55 -10.98
N PHE A 3 2.89 -0.51 -10.73
CA PHE A 3 3.75 0.63 -11.04
C PHE A 3 4.38 0.45 -12.43
N SER A 4 4.59 1.55 -13.16
CA SER A 4 5.33 1.51 -14.42
C SER A 4 6.81 1.19 -14.18
N GLU A 5 7.54 0.78 -15.22
CA GLU A 5 8.98 0.51 -15.11
C GLU A 5 9.77 1.73 -14.60
N ASP A 6 9.41 2.94 -15.05
CA ASP A 6 10.07 4.17 -14.61
C ASP A 6 9.77 4.47 -13.13
N GLN A 7 8.54 4.21 -12.67
CA GLN A 7 8.22 4.34 -11.25
C GLN A 7 9.01 3.33 -10.40
N VAL A 8 9.16 2.09 -10.86
CA VAL A 8 9.98 1.09 -10.17
C VAL A 8 11.42 1.60 -10.07
N LYS A 9 12.02 2.06 -11.17
CA LYS A 9 13.40 2.62 -11.17
C LYS A 9 13.56 3.78 -10.19
N ASP A 10 12.61 4.71 -10.19
CA ASP A 10 12.64 5.85 -9.26
C ASP A 10 12.53 5.43 -7.79
N ILE A 11 11.71 4.42 -7.48
CA ILE A 11 11.58 3.87 -6.12
C ILE A 11 12.90 3.24 -5.69
N ILE A 12 13.50 2.39 -6.52
CA ILE A 12 14.76 1.71 -6.19
C ILE A 12 15.90 2.71 -6.04
N SER A 13 16.01 3.67 -6.96
CA SER A 13 17.04 4.72 -6.89
C SER A 13 16.92 5.55 -5.61
N LEU A 14 15.70 5.78 -5.11
CA LEU A 14 15.48 6.44 -3.82
C LEU A 14 15.94 5.57 -2.65
N LEU A 15 15.61 4.28 -2.64
CA LEU A 15 15.94 3.35 -1.56
C LEU A 15 17.46 3.06 -1.47
N GLU A 16 18.15 2.97 -2.62
CA GLU A 16 19.59 2.79 -2.68
C GLU A 16 20.34 3.82 -1.83
N VAL A 17 19.98 5.10 -1.96
CA VAL A 17 20.60 6.23 -1.24
C VAL A 17 19.96 6.54 0.12
N SER A 18 19.03 5.71 0.58
CA SER A 18 18.33 5.91 1.85
C SER A 18 18.93 5.08 2.97
N SER A 19 18.76 5.53 4.20
CA SER A 19 19.26 4.85 5.39
C SER A 19 18.33 3.69 5.81
N PRO A 20 18.81 2.74 6.64
CA PRO A 20 18.00 1.62 7.15
C PRO A 20 16.79 2.05 8.00
N GLU A 21 16.77 3.27 8.52
CA GLU A 21 15.61 3.84 9.23
C GLU A 21 14.44 4.21 8.29
N THR A 22 14.62 4.03 6.99
CA THR A 22 13.58 4.24 5.98
C THR A 22 12.48 3.19 6.10
N LYS A 23 11.24 3.66 6.05
CA LYS A 23 10.05 2.80 6.10
C LYS A 23 9.28 2.88 4.78
N ILE A 24 8.78 1.74 4.33
CA ILE A 24 8.03 1.62 3.09
C ILE A 24 6.60 1.21 3.44
N TYR A 25 5.62 1.98 2.97
CA TYR A 25 4.21 1.68 3.21
C TYR A 25 3.49 1.43 1.91
N PHE A 26 2.72 0.34 1.86
CA PHE A 26 1.81 0.06 0.78
C PHE A 26 0.37 0.32 1.20
N GLY A 27 -0.43 0.88 0.30
CA GLY A 27 -1.85 1.11 0.56
C GLY A 27 -2.65 1.23 -0.74
N CYS A 28 -3.96 1.07 -0.62
CA CYS A 28 -4.88 1.35 -1.71
C CYS A 28 -6.18 1.91 -1.14
N ASP A 29 -6.69 2.92 -1.82
CA ASP A 29 -8.02 3.48 -1.59
C ASP A 29 -8.81 3.50 -2.90
N SER A 30 -10.12 3.61 -2.83
CA SER A 30 -10.98 3.72 -4.00
C SER A 30 -12.19 4.63 -3.82
N ILE A 31 -12.54 5.34 -4.89
CA ILE A 31 -13.76 6.15 -4.97
C ILE A 31 -14.71 5.59 -6.02
N ARG A 32 -15.98 5.45 -5.63
CA ARG A 32 -17.07 5.00 -6.50
C ARG A 32 -17.57 6.14 -7.37
N PHE A 33 -17.86 5.85 -8.63
CA PHE A 33 -18.52 6.77 -9.55
C PHE A 33 -19.44 6.03 -10.53
N ARG A 34 -20.26 6.77 -11.28
CA ARG A 34 -21.15 6.21 -12.31
C ARG A 34 -20.76 6.76 -13.67
N LYS A 35 -20.71 5.89 -14.68
CA LYS A 35 -20.49 6.24 -16.09
C LYS A 35 -21.43 5.41 -16.95
N ASN A 36 -22.17 6.04 -17.86
CA ASN A 36 -23.11 5.37 -18.77
C ASN A 36 -24.07 4.39 -18.05
N LYS A 37 -24.70 4.84 -16.95
CA LYS A 37 -25.61 4.06 -16.08
C LYS A 37 -24.97 2.84 -15.37
N ARG A 38 -23.68 2.56 -15.56
CA ARG A 38 -22.92 1.51 -14.86
C ARG A 38 -22.11 2.09 -13.70
N ARG A 39 -21.88 1.28 -12.67
CA ARG A 39 -21.08 1.65 -11.49
C ARG A 39 -19.63 1.23 -11.71
N TYR A 40 -18.71 2.10 -11.31
CA TYR A 40 -17.27 1.89 -11.39
C TYR A 40 -16.62 2.32 -10.07
N ALA A 41 -15.44 1.79 -9.81
CA ALA A 41 -14.54 2.25 -8.77
C ALA A 41 -13.22 2.68 -9.41
N LYS A 42 -12.72 3.86 -9.02
CA LYS A 42 -11.37 4.31 -9.32
C LYS A 42 -10.51 3.94 -8.11
N PHE A 43 -9.51 3.10 -8.32
CA PHE A 43 -8.55 2.70 -7.31
C PHE A 43 -7.28 3.53 -7.45
N ALA A 44 -6.70 3.95 -6.33
CA ALA A 44 -5.36 4.49 -6.23
C ALA A 44 -4.53 3.59 -5.32
N THR A 45 -3.52 2.96 -5.89
CA THR A 45 -2.56 2.11 -5.16
C THR A 45 -1.28 2.90 -4.98
N VAL A 46 -0.75 2.92 -3.75
CA VAL A 46 0.39 3.75 -3.38
C VAL A 46 1.51 2.93 -2.76
N CYS A 47 2.75 3.34 -3.04
CA CYS A 47 3.95 3.00 -2.32
C CYS A 47 4.53 4.30 -1.75
N ILE A 48 4.64 4.40 -0.43
CA ILE A 48 5.13 5.58 0.27
C ILE A 48 6.47 5.24 0.88
N VAL A 49 7.50 6.01 0.54
CA VAL A 49 8.83 5.90 1.15
C VAL A 49 8.99 7.03 2.16
N HIS A 50 8.99 6.71 3.44
CA HIS A 50 9.33 7.65 4.51
C HIS A 50 10.83 7.56 4.77
N LYS A 51 11.55 8.54 4.23
CA LYS A 51 13.01 8.49 4.12
C LYS A 51 13.70 8.80 5.45
N ASP A 52 14.67 7.97 5.82
CA ASP A 52 15.57 8.11 6.97
C ASP A 52 14.87 8.41 8.32
N GLY A 53 13.61 7.99 8.46
CA GLY A 53 12.75 8.24 9.63
C GLY A 53 12.38 9.70 9.91
N ARG A 54 12.91 10.67 9.16
CA ARG A 54 12.71 12.12 9.40
C ARG A 54 12.83 13.03 8.17
N SER A 55 13.22 12.50 7.02
CA SER A 55 13.51 13.28 5.80
C SER A 55 12.27 13.50 4.91
N GLY A 56 11.07 13.34 5.48
CA GLY A 56 9.80 13.44 4.76
C GLY A 56 9.45 12.19 3.95
N CYS A 57 8.33 12.27 3.22
CA CYS A 57 7.78 11.14 2.47
C CYS A 57 7.75 11.43 0.96
N ARG A 58 8.10 10.44 0.14
CA ARG A 58 7.81 10.43 -1.30
C ARG A 58 6.73 9.40 -1.60
N ILE A 59 5.71 9.81 -2.36
CA ILE A 59 4.55 8.97 -2.69
C ILE A 59 4.62 8.60 -4.17
N PHE A 60 4.55 7.31 -4.46
CA PHE A 60 4.38 6.75 -5.79
C PHE A 60 2.97 6.18 -5.88
N ALA A 61 2.24 6.53 -6.93
CA ALA A 61 0.84 6.15 -7.07
C ALA A 61 0.54 5.60 -8.47
N SER A 62 -0.36 4.63 -8.52
CA SER A 62 -0.95 4.08 -9.75
C SER A 62 -2.47 4.13 -9.65
N LYS A 63 -3.13 4.54 -10.73
CA LYS A 63 -4.57 4.70 -10.81
C LYS A 63 -5.15 3.66 -11.78
N SER A 64 -6.23 3.00 -11.39
CA SER A 64 -6.98 2.09 -12.26
C SER A 64 -8.49 2.28 -12.09
N VAL A 65 -9.25 1.92 -13.11
CA VAL A 65 -10.72 2.02 -13.11
C VAL A 65 -11.30 0.66 -13.43
N GLU A 66 -12.16 0.16 -12.56
CA GLU A 66 -12.82 -1.13 -12.75
C GLU A 66 -14.31 -1.06 -12.48
N PRO A 67 -15.12 -1.95 -13.08
CA PRO A 67 -16.53 -2.05 -12.75
C PRO A 67 -16.74 -2.38 -11.26
N ASP A 68 -17.71 -1.74 -10.63
CA ASP A 68 -18.10 -2.01 -9.24
C ASP A 68 -19.33 -2.92 -9.21
N TYR A 69 -19.12 -4.14 -8.72
CA TYR A 69 -20.13 -5.19 -8.62
C TYR A 69 -20.78 -5.31 -7.24
N ASP A 70 -20.43 -4.46 -6.28
CA ASP A 70 -21.01 -4.55 -4.94
C ASP A 70 -22.53 -4.33 -4.98
N VAL A 71 -23.28 -5.33 -4.52
CA VAL A 71 -24.75 -5.29 -4.48
C VAL A 71 -25.22 -4.38 -3.34
N LYS A 72 -24.60 -4.48 -2.16
CA LYS A 72 -24.98 -3.73 -0.96
C LYS A 72 -24.03 -2.56 -0.73
N LYS A 73 -24.54 -1.33 -0.83
CA LYS A 73 -23.74 -0.11 -0.61
C LYS A 73 -23.02 -0.11 0.75
N ASN A 74 -23.69 -0.61 1.79
CA ASN A 74 -23.24 -0.59 3.18
C ASN A 74 -22.36 -1.78 3.56
N ARG A 75 -22.11 -2.72 2.64
CA ARG A 75 -21.21 -3.88 2.83
C ARG A 75 -20.37 -4.07 1.56
N PRO A 76 -19.41 -3.17 1.30
CA PRO A 76 -18.69 -3.08 0.03
C PRO A 76 -17.58 -4.14 -0.08
N LYS A 77 -17.89 -5.41 0.19
CA LYS A 77 -16.89 -6.46 0.38
C LYS A 77 -16.00 -6.65 -0.86
N MET A 78 -16.60 -6.65 -2.06
CA MET A 78 -15.84 -6.88 -3.29
C MET A 78 -14.86 -5.75 -3.54
N ARG A 79 -15.29 -4.50 -3.35
CA ARG A 79 -14.40 -3.34 -3.51
C ARG A 79 -13.24 -3.36 -2.50
N MET A 80 -13.51 -3.70 -1.24
CA MET A 80 -12.45 -3.84 -0.23
C MET A 80 -11.44 -4.93 -0.63
N MET A 81 -11.91 -6.08 -1.08
CA MET A 81 -11.00 -7.14 -1.55
C MET A 81 -10.22 -6.75 -2.81
N ASN A 82 -10.78 -5.92 -3.69
CA ASN A 82 -10.05 -5.38 -4.83
C ASN A 82 -8.94 -4.42 -4.39
N GLU A 83 -9.18 -3.54 -3.40
CA GLU A 83 -8.12 -2.69 -2.82
C GLU A 83 -7.00 -3.56 -2.25
N VAL A 84 -7.33 -4.58 -1.44
CA VAL A 84 -6.37 -5.52 -0.86
C VAL A 84 -5.55 -6.23 -1.94
N THR A 85 -6.21 -6.72 -2.99
CA THR A 85 -5.55 -7.41 -4.10
C THR A 85 -4.52 -6.51 -4.77
N LYS A 86 -4.88 -5.25 -5.04
CA LYS A 86 -3.96 -4.29 -5.65
C LYS A 86 -2.76 -3.98 -4.78
N VAL A 87 -2.95 -3.88 -3.46
CA VAL A 87 -1.84 -3.69 -2.51
C VAL A 87 -0.89 -4.89 -2.52
N VAL A 88 -1.42 -6.11 -2.50
CA VAL A 88 -0.61 -7.34 -2.59
C VAL A 88 0.15 -7.41 -3.91
N GLU A 89 -0.48 -7.05 -5.04
CA GLU A 89 0.19 -6.99 -6.34
C GLU A 89 1.32 -5.96 -6.37
N ALA A 90 1.11 -4.79 -5.74
CA ALA A 90 2.12 -3.75 -5.63
C ALA A 90 3.31 -4.20 -4.78
N TYR A 91 3.04 -4.83 -3.63
CA TYR A 91 4.06 -5.42 -2.77
C TYR A 91 4.86 -6.47 -3.53
N LYS A 92 4.19 -7.44 -4.15
CA LYS A 92 4.84 -8.53 -4.90
C LYS A 92 5.65 -8.03 -6.09
N GLN A 93 5.27 -6.91 -6.70
CA GLN A 93 6.03 -6.29 -7.77
C GLN A 93 7.36 -5.71 -7.27
N LEU A 94 7.37 -5.04 -6.11
CA LEU A 94 8.55 -4.33 -5.62
C LEU A 94 9.46 -5.20 -4.75
N ILE A 95 8.92 -6.20 -4.05
CA ILE A 95 9.67 -6.97 -3.05
C ILE A 95 10.97 -7.59 -3.58
N PRO A 96 11.06 -8.18 -4.79
CA PRO A 96 12.32 -8.79 -5.26
C PRO A 96 13.44 -7.76 -5.47
N TYR A 97 13.07 -6.52 -5.80
CA TYR A 97 14.03 -5.44 -5.96
C TYR A 97 14.45 -4.86 -4.61
N ILE A 98 13.51 -4.71 -3.67
CA ILE A 98 13.79 -4.20 -2.32
C ILE A 98 14.70 -5.17 -1.57
N GLU A 99 14.41 -6.47 -1.60
CA GLU A 99 15.25 -7.49 -0.98
C GLU A 99 16.67 -7.50 -1.57
N GLY A 100 16.80 -7.23 -2.88
CA GLY A 100 18.08 -7.11 -3.57
C GLY A 100 18.95 -5.92 -3.13
N LEU A 101 18.39 -4.97 -2.37
CA LEU A 101 19.13 -3.85 -1.78
C LEU A 101 19.69 -4.15 -0.38
N SER A 102 19.43 -5.36 0.15
CA SER A 102 19.92 -5.74 1.47
C SER A 102 21.44 -5.87 1.47
N GLU A 103 22.12 -5.15 2.35
CA GLU A 103 23.58 -5.13 2.42
C GLU A 103 24.08 -5.14 3.86
N ILE A 104 25.25 -5.76 4.07
CA ILE A 104 25.96 -5.71 5.36
C ILE A 104 26.82 -4.45 5.37
N TYR A 105 26.72 -3.66 6.43
CA TYR A 105 27.52 -2.45 6.61
C TYR A 105 28.02 -2.32 8.06
N GLU A 106 29.09 -1.55 8.25
CA GLU A 106 29.59 -1.19 9.58
C GLU A 106 29.07 0.21 9.95
N ASP A 107 28.41 0.34 11.09
CA ASP A 107 27.94 1.65 11.56
C ASP A 107 29.08 2.51 12.12
N LYS A 108 28.78 3.79 12.38
CA LYS A 108 29.76 4.78 12.88
C LYS A 108 30.45 4.40 14.20
N ASN A 109 29.97 3.40 14.92
CA ASN A 109 30.55 2.90 16.17
C ASN A 109 31.31 1.59 15.98
N GLY A 110 31.50 1.13 14.74
CA GLY A 110 32.20 -0.12 14.43
C GLY A 110 31.34 -1.38 14.55
N LYS A 111 30.00 -1.23 14.63
CA LYS A 111 29.11 -2.40 14.75
C LYS A 111 28.61 -2.83 13.37
N ILE A 112 28.74 -4.12 13.08
CA ILE A 112 28.19 -4.72 11.86
C ILE A 112 26.66 -4.77 11.96
N GLN A 113 26.00 -4.29 10.91
CA GLN A 113 24.56 -4.17 10.75
C GLN A 113 24.16 -4.70 9.37
N ILE A 114 22.87 -5.01 9.21
CA ILE A 114 22.26 -5.35 7.92
C ILE A 114 21.29 -4.21 7.60
N LYS A 115 21.43 -3.61 6.42
CA LYS A 115 20.44 -2.72 5.86
C LYS A 115 19.30 -3.58 5.33
N ASP A 116 18.15 -3.45 5.97
CA ASP A 116 16.87 -4.01 5.52
C ASP A 116 15.79 -2.96 5.80
N PHE A 117 14.74 -2.94 4.98
CA PHE A 117 13.70 -1.92 5.07
C PHE A 117 12.48 -2.45 5.81
N ASP A 118 11.96 -1.65 6.74
CA ASP A 118 10.68 -1.95 7.40
C ASP A 118 9.52 -1.69 6.43
N ILE A 119 8.78 -2.74 6.10
CA ILE A 119 7.68 -2.72 5.13
C ILE A 119 6.35 -2.95 5.85
N GLU A 120 5.42 -2.03 5.68
CA GLU A 120 4.08 -2.12 6.25
C GLU A 120 3.00 -2.11 5.15
N ILE A 121 1.96 -2.93 5.34
CA ILE A 121 0.78 -2.98 4.46
C ILE A 121 -0.41 -2.38 5.20
N HIS A 122 -0.97 -1.30 4.66
CA HIS A 122 -2.07 -0.55 5.26
C HIS A 122 -3.32 -0.73 4.42
N LEU A 123 -4.41 -1.18 5.05
CA LEU A 123 -5.68 -1.39 4.37
C LEU A 123 -6.71 -0.37 4.87
N ASP A 124 -7.46 0.25 3.94
CA ASP A 124 -8.60 1.10 4.31
C ASP A 124 -9.84 0.26 4.71
N ILE A 125 -9.65 -0.55 5.74
CA ILE A 125 -10.69 -1.41 6.30
C ILE A 125 -10.73 -1.21 7.80
N SER A 126 -11.92 -0.94 8.33
CA SER A 126 -12.11 -0.71 9.76
C SER A 126 -12.25 -2.00 10.54
N THR A 127 -11.63 -2.04 11.71
CA THR A 127 -11.84 -3.09 12.72
C THR A 127 -13.15 -2.93 13.50
N ASP A 128 -13.80 -1.75 13.47
CA ASP A 128 -15.07 -1.51 14.15
C ASP A 128 -16.26 -2.03 13.28
N PRO A 129 -17.07 -2.97 13.81
CA PRO A 129 -18.24 -3.53 13.11
C PRO A 129 -19.30 -2.51 12.67
N LYS A 130 -19.30 -1.30 13.24
CA LYS A 130 -20.21 -0.20 12.83
C LYS A 130 -19.90 0.30 11.42
N HIS A 131 -18.67 0.13 10.94
CA HIS A 131 -18.30 0.54 9.59
C HIS A 131 -18.52 -0.57 8.57
N GLY A 132 -19.11 -0.21 7.43
CA GLY A 132 -19.41 -1.17 6.36
C GLY A 132 -18.19 -1.95 5.84
N SER A 133 -16.99 -1.34 5.85
CA SER A 133 -15.75 -1.98 5.40
C SER A 133 -15.33 -3.16 6.29
N ASN A 134 -15.74 -3.18 7.56
CA ASN A 134 -15.44 -4.27 8.50
C ASN A 134 -15.89 -5.66 7.98
N CYS A 135 -16.89 -5.70 7.09
CA CYS A 135 -17.34 -6.93 6.46
C CYS A 135 -16.24 -7.69 5.67
N ALA A 136 -15.13 -7.02 5.33
CA ALA A 136 -13.97 -7.61 4.68
C ALA A 136 -12.76 -7.80 5.61
N ALA A 137 -12.76 -7.28 6.84
CA ALA A 137 -11.56 -7.15 7.69
C ALA A 137 -10.79 -8.46 7.89
N LYS A 138 -11.47 -9.52 8.32
CA LYS A 138 -10.83 -10.82 8.58
C LYS A 138 -10.27 -11.46 7.30
N GLU A 139 -11.02 -11.38 6.21
CA GLU A 139 -10.61 -11.95 4.92
C GLU A 139 -9.44 -11.17 4.33
N ALA A 140 -9.49 -9.85 4.39
CA ALA A 140 -8.45 -8.96 3.94
C ALA A 140 -7.13 -9.20 4.68
N ALA A 141 -7.15 -9.23 6.01
CA ALA A 141 -5.96 -9.50 6.82
C ALA A 141 -5.37 -10.89 6.53
N GLY A 142 -6.23 -11.92 6.45
CA GLY A 142 -5.79 -13.27 6.11
C GLY A 142 -5.21 -13.38 4.70
N TYR A 143 -5.80 -12.67 3.73
CA TYR A 143 -5.30 -12.65 2.36
C TYR A 143 -3.92 -12.00 2.26
N VAL A 144 -3.70 -10.85 2.90
CA VAL A 144 -2.37 -10.21 2.92
C VAL A 144 -1.34 -11.17 3.53
N LEU A 145 -1.60 -11.67 4.74
CA LEU A 145 -0.68 -12.57 5.44
C LEU A 145 -0.33 -13.80 4.60
N ALA A 146 -1.32 -14.42 3.94
CA ALA A 146 -1.10 -15.61 3.13
C ALA A 146 -0.23 -15.36 1.89
N TYR A 147 -0.26 -14.17 1.31
CA TYR A 147 0.45 -13.86 0.06
C TYR A 147 1.76 -13.10 0.24
N THR A 148 1.93 -12.40 1.35
CA THR A 148 3.10 -11.54 1.59
C THR A 148 3.91 -11.97 2.80
N GLY A 149 3.34 -12.76 3.72
CA GLY A 149 3.95 -13.04 5.02
C GLY A 149 3.94 -11.86 5.98
N VAL A 150 3.39 -10.70 5.58
CA VAL A 150 3.33 -9.47 6.37
C VAL A 150 1.96 -9.34 7.02
N GLU A 151 1.91 -8.99 8.31
CA GLU A 151 0.65 -8.65 8.96
C GLU A 151 0.12 -7.30 8.48
N ALA A 152 -1.12 -7.28 7.99
CA ALA A 152 -1.74 -6.05 7.54
C ALA A 152 -2.18 -5.17 8.72
N LYS A 153 -1.89 -3.87 8.63
CA LYS A 153 -2.48 -2.85 9.50
C LYS A 153 -3.85 -2.42 8.97
N LEU A 154 -4.85 -2.49 9.83
CA LEU A 154 -6.23 -2.04 9.58
C LEU A 154 -6.48 -0.70 10.28
N LYS A 155 -7.55 0.03 9.91
CA LYS A 155 -7.92 1.25 10.64
C LYS A 155 -8.27 0.91 12.11
N PRO A 156 -7.79 1.70 13.09
CA PRO A 156 -7.20 3.04 12.95
C PRO A 156 -5.69 3.10 12.65
N ASP A 157 -4.96 1.99 12.73
CA ASP A 157 -3.49 1.97 12.60
C ASP A 157 -3.00 2.06 11.14
N ALA A 158 -3.92 1.95 10.17
CA ALA A 158 -3.67 2.01 8.73
C ALA A 158 -3.54 3.45 8.17
N PHE A 159 -2.55 4.23 8.63
CA PHE A 159 -2.40 5.63 8.20
C PHE A 159 -2.08 5.81 6.69
N ALA A 160 -1.21 4.98 6.09
CA ALA A 160 -0.80 5.13 4.69
C ALA A 160 -1.95 4.96 3.69
N ALA A 161 -2.92 4.11 4.01
CA ALA A 161 -4.14 3.95 3.23
C ALA A 161 -4.99 5.24 3.22
N SER A 162 -4.99 6.00 4.33
CA SER A 162 -5.78 7.23 4.47
C SER A 162 -5.03 8.46 3.93
N PHE A 163 -3.78 8.69 4.33
CA PHE A 163 -3.01 9.88 3.98
C PHE A 163 -2.49 9.87 2.53
N GLY A 164 -2.11 8.70 2.00
CA GLY A 164 -1.65 8.56 0.62
C GLY A 164 -2.78 8.46 -0.40
N GLY A 165 -3.88 7.80 -0.02
CA GLY A 165 -5.07 7.60 -0.86
C GLY A 165 -5.87 8.88 -1.04
N ASP A 166 -6.35 9.49 0.04
CA ASP A 166 -7.25 10.65 -0.03
C ASP A 166 -6.63 11.83 -0.79
N HIS A 167 -5.32 12.08 -0.63
CA HIS A 167 -4.65 13.18 -1.32
C HIS A 167 -4.55 12.94 -2.83
N VAL A 168 -4.28 11.70 -3.25
CA VAL A 168 -4.11 11.30 -4.66
C VAL A 168 -5.43 11.12 -5.39
N VAL A 169 -6.48 10.68 -4.70
CA VAL A 169 -7.79 10.45 -5.31
C VAL A 169 -8.59 11.75 -5.40
N ASN A 170 -8.49 12.65 -4.41
CA ASN A 170 -9.25 13.91 -4.38
C ASN A 170 -8.59 15.09 -5.11
N HIS A 171 -7.26 15.08 -5.34
CA HIS A 171 -6.59 16.09 -6.17
C HIS A 171 -6.37 15.50 -7.58
N SER A 172 -7.40 15.66 -8.42
CA SER A 172 -7.36 15.46 -9.88
C SER A 172 -7.85 16.72 -10.56
#